data_AF-A0A1S6LM20-F1
#
_entry.id   AF-A0A1S6LM20-F1
#
_cell.length_a   1.000
_cell.length_b   1.000
_cell.length_c   1.000
_cell.angle_alpha   90.00
_cell.angle_beta   90.00
_cell.angle_gamma   90.00
#
_symmetry.space_group_name_H-M   'P 1'
#
loop_
_entity.id
_entity.type
_entity.pdbx_description
1 polymer ?
#
loop_
_entity_poly.entity_id
_entity_poly.type
_entity_poly.pdbx_seq_one_letter_code
_entity_poly.pdbx_strand_id
1 'polypeptide(L)'
;MSTAVNTAAVNTAAGDTAAVTPVQALLVSLQLTDSAFPSGFYTLSHGLEGYAQAKAVTPEGVPALLADLLRHSVGPSDATALALAHRAALAGDWDALAETDQRLNAAKLNEGLRRAATRTGRQLLDLARECVGGEPLERYAELVAAKRAPGSQAVAAGVAYAAAGVAAEQAVVSDLFAYSASFTGAALRLRLTDHRKAQVVLRGIAPVVEEVAGAALRRELADLGGCVPMADVMSGRHERAEARLFAT
;
A
#
# COMPACT_ATOMS: atom_id res chain seq x y z
N MET A 1 -9.76 -53.23 14.28
CA MET A 1 -8.67 -52.23 14.16
C MET A 1 -8.62 -51.73 12.73
N SER A 2 -9.60 -50.89 12.38
CA SER A 2 -9.77 -50.31 11.04
C SER A 2 -10.15 -48.86 11.26
N THR A 3 -9.37 -47.92 10.73
CA THR A 3 -9.90 -46.80 9.91
C THR A 3 -8.73 -46.05 9.26
N ALA A 4 -8.63 -46.19 7.94
CA ALA A 4 -7.98 -45.24 7.06
C ALA A 4 -9.03 -44.23 6.60
N VAL A 5 -8.81 -42.93 6.81
CA VAL A 5 -9.59 -41.80 6.23
C VAL A 5 -8.72 -40.55 6.41
N ASN A 6 -8.47 -39.63 5.48
CA ASN A 6 -8.65 -39.54 4.04
C ASN A 6 -7.93 -38.24 3.66
N THR A 7 -6.89 -38.33 2.83
CA THR A 7 -6.23 -37.17 2.22
C THR A 7 -7.18 -36.61 1.17
N ALA A 8 -8.00 -35.63 1.54
CA ALA A 8 -8.87 -34.96 0.60
C ALA A 8 -8.05 -33.99 -0.26
N ALA A 9 -7.61 -34.49 -1.42
CA ALA A 9 -7.28 -33.67 -2.57
C ALA A 9 -8.47 -32.77 -2.89
N VAL A 10 -8.29 -31.45 -2.83
CA VAL A 10 -9.26 -30.50 -3.39
C VAL A 10 -9.11 -30.58 -4.90
N ASN A 11 -10.02 -31.36 -5.46
CA ASN A 11 -10.19 -31.60 -6.87
C ASN A 11 -10.51 -30.29 -7.60
N THR A 12 -9.66 -29.93 -8.56
CA THR A 12 -9.91 -28.89 -9.56
C THR A 12 -11.08 -29.31 -10.44
N ALA A 13 -12.27 -28.81 -10.15
CA ALA A 13 -13.40 -28.81 -11.07
C ALA A 13 -13.61 -27.38 -11.55
N ALA A 14 -13.59 -27.18 -12.86
CA ALA A 14 -14.05 -25.97 -13.52
C ALA A 14 -15.49 -25.69 -13.05
N GLY A 15 -15.66 -24.69 -12.20
CA GLY A 15 -16.93 -24.34 -11.58
C GLY A 15 -17.05 -22.83 -11.52
N ASP A 16 -18.21 -22.33 -11.94
CA ASP A 16 -18.70 -20.95 -11.76
C ASP A 16 -17.89 -20.13 -10.75
N THR A 17 -17.16 -19.12 -11.23
CA THR A 17 -16.62 -18.08 -10.36
C THR A 17 -17.80 -17.31 -9.80
N ALA A 18 -18.39 -17.81 -8.71
CA ALA A 18 -19.39 -17.08 -7.94
C ALA A 18 -18.83 -15.70 -7.61
N ALA A 19 -19.52 -14.66 -8.05
CA ALA A 19 -19.09 -13.28 -7.84
C ALA A 19 -18.82 -13.05 -6.35
N VAL A 20 -17.67 -12.43 -6.05
CA VAL A 20 -17.29 -12.09 -4.67
C VAL A 20 -18.37 -11.21 -4.05
N THR A 21 -18.86 -11.61 -2.89
CA THR A 21 -19.90 -10.85 -2.18
C THR A 21 -19.31 -9.57 -1.58
N PRO A 22 -20.11 -8.52 -1.38
CA PRO A 22 -19.63 -7.30 -0.71
C PRO A 22 -19.02 -7.55 0.68
N VAL A 23 -19.53 -8.53 1.42
CA VAL A 23 -19.00 -8.92 2.73
C VAL A 23 -17.61 -9.54 2.61
N GLN A 24 -17.38 -10.42 1.63
CA GLN A 24 -16.05 -11.01 1.39
C GLN A 24 -15.04 -9.93 0.99
N ALA A 25 -15.41 -9.02 0.09
CA ALA A 25 -14.54 -7.91 -0.32
C ALA A 25 -14.17 -7.01 0.87
N LEU A 26 -15.14 -6.72 1.75
CA LEU A 26 -14.89 -5.97 2.98
C LEU A 26 -13.94 -6.72 3.92
N LEU A 27 -14.14 -8.01 4.16
CA LEU A 27 -13.28 -8.80 5.04
C LEU A 27 -11.83 -8.85 4.55
N VAL A 28 -11.61 -9.01 3.24
CA VAL A 28 -10.26 -8.92 2.66
C VAL A 28 -9.68 -7.52 2.85
N SER A 29 -10.49 -6.47 2.65
CA SER A 29 -10.06 -5.09 2.87
C SER A 29 -9.61 -4.84 4.31
N LEU A 30 -10.36 -5.35 5.28
CA LEU A 30 -10.01 -5.27 6.69
C LEU A 30 -8.73 -6.07 7.00
N GLN A 31 -8.58 -7.27 6.43
CA GLN A 31 -7.41 -8.12 6.66
C GLN A 31 -6.12 -7.51 6.10
N LEU A 32 -6.13 -7.05 4.85
CA LEU A 32 -4.95 -6.48 4.20
C LEU A 32 -4.52 -5.13 4.81
N THR A 33 -5.45 -4.43 5.45
CA THR A 33 -5.19 -3.17 6.14
C THR A 33 -5.01 -3.35 7.65
N ASP A 34 -5.00 -4.57 8.18
CA ASP A 34 -4.74 -4.76 9.60
C ASP A 34 -3.28 -4.39 9.93
N SER A 35 -3.08 -3.60 10.99
CA SER A 35 -1.75 -3.30 11.51
C SER A 35 -0.93 -4.52 11.93
N ALA A 36 -1.60 -5.65 12.22
CA ALA A 36 -0.99 -6.93 12.51
C ALA A 36 -0.61 -7.73 11.24
N PHE A 37 -1.02 -7.30 10.05
CA PHE A 37 -0.62 -7.93 8.79
C PHE A 37 0.90 -7.77 8.60
N PRO A 38 1.68 -8.87 8.51
CA PRO A 38 3.14 -8.84 8.64
C PRO A 38 3.87 -8.41 7.35
N SER A 39 3.43 -7.32 6.72
CA SER A 39 4.11 -6.71 5.57
C SER A 39 5.20 -5.69 5.97
N GLY A 40 5.25 -5.34 7.26
CA GLY A 40 6.13 -4.28 7.76
C GLY A 40 5.67 -2.86 7.40
N PHE A 41 4.54 -2.68 6.71
CA PHE A 41 4.04 -1.35 6.30
C PHE A 41 3.88 -0.38 7.48
N TYR A 42 3.32 -0.89 8.59
CA TYR A 42 3.09 -0.12 9.82
C TYR A 42 4.36 0.19 10.61
N THR A 43 5.52 -0.35 10.21
CA THR A 43 6.80 -0.06 10.85
C THR A 43 7.47 1.19 10.29
N LEU A 44 6.99 1.70 9.15
CA LEU A 44 7.56 2.85 8.44
C LEU A 44 7.15 4.19 9.07
N SER A 45 8.01 5.21 8.92
CA SER A 45 7.70 6.59 9.34
C SER A 45 7.04 7.42 8.26
N HIS A 46 7.05 6.96 6.99
CA HIS A 46 6.55 7.70 5.84
C HIS A 46 7.14 9.12 5.72
N GLY A 47 8.43 9.26 6.07
CA GLY A 47 9.15 10.53 6.06
C GLY A 47 8.93 11.43 7.29
N LEU A 48 7.94 11.13 8.14
CA LEU A 48 7.59 11.94 9.32
C LEU A 48 8.74 12.08 10.32
N GLU A 49 9.58 11.06 10.46
CA GLU A 49 10.74 11.11 11.35
C GLU A 49 11.71 12.23 10.96
N GLY A 50 11.93 12.45 9.65
CA GLY A 50 12.78 13.54 9.17
C GLY A 50 12.21 14.92 9.54
N TYR A 51 10.89 15.09 9.44
CA TYR A 51 10.22 16.32 9.89
C TYR A 51 10.36 16.53 11.40
N ALA A 52 10.19 15.46 12.19
CA ALA A 52 10.31 15.51 13.65
C ALA A 52 11.73 15.89 14.09
N GLN A 53 12.75 15.25 13.50
CA GLN A 53 14.17 15.52 13.78
C GLN A 53 14.55 16.96 13.40
N ALA A 54 14.03 17.46 12.28
CA ALA A 54 14.23 18.85 11.86
C ALA A 54 13.39 19.88 12.64
N LYS A 55 12.54 19.44 13.58
CA LYS A 55 11.55 20.26 14.28
C LYS A 55 10.65 21.06 13.32
N ALA A 56 10.38 20.47 12.14
CA ALA A 56 9.61 21.07 11.05
C ALA A 56 8.12 20.71 11.10
N VAL A 57 7.70 19.94 12.10
CA VAL A 57 6.30 19.60 12.36
C VAL A 57 6.03 19.65 13.86
N THR A 58 4.90 20.23 14.24
CA THR A 58 4.38 20.19 15.62
C THR A 58 3.21 19.21 15.70
N PRO A 59 2.80 18.79 16.91
CA PRO A 59 1.61 17.95 17.08
C PRO A 59 0.35 18.46 16.37
N GLU A 60 0.14 19.77 16.38
CA GLU A 60 -1.00 20.44 15.74
C GLU A 60 -0.89 20.43 14.22
N GLY A 61 0.33 20.33 13.67
CA GLY A 61 0.60 20.30 12.23
C GLY A 61 0.51 18.90 11.59
N VAL A 62 0.51 17.83 12.39
CA VAL A 62 0.41 16.43 11.89
C VAL A 62 -0.79 16.21 10.95
N PRO A 63 -2.01 16.69 11.25
CA PRO A 63 -3.17 16.46 10.38
C PRO A 63 -3.02 17.14 9.02
N ALA A 64 -2.49 18.38 9.02
CA ALA A 64 -2.25 19.14 7.78
C ALA A 64 -1.16 18.46 6.93
N LEU A 65 -0.06 18.03 7.56
CA LEU A 65 1.00 17.31 6.85
C LEU A 65 0.49 15.99 6.25
N LEU A 66 -0.35 15.23 6.98
CA LEU A 66 -0.97 14.03 6.43
C LEU A 66 -1.82 14.34 5.19
N ALA A 67 -2.66 15.38 5.26
CA ALA A 67 -3.49 15.80 4.12
C ALA A 67 -2.65 16.22 2.91
N ASP A 68 -1.57 16.97 3.13
CA ASP A 68 -0.66 17.41 2.06
C ASP A 68 0.06 16.21 1.42
N LEU A 69 0.55 15.26 2.23
CA LEU A 69 1.17 14.05 1.71
C LEU A 69 0.19 13.18 0.92
N LEU A 70 -1.06 13.07 1.36
CA LEU A 70 -2.11 12.36 0.62
C LEU A 70 -2.38 13.02 -0.74
N ARG A 71 -2.51 14.35 -0.78
CA ARG A 71 -2.83 15.08 -2.02
C ARG A 71 -1.68 15.14 -3.02
N HIS A 72 -0.46 15.32 -2.53
CA HIS A 72 0.68 15.71 -3.37
C HIS A 72 1.72 14.61 -3.54
N SER A 73 1.67 13.55 -2.71
CA SER A 73 2.57 12.40 -2.81
C SER A 73 1.79 11.11 -3.03
N VAL A 74 1.14 10.57 -2.00
CA VAL A 74 0.56 9.22 -2.00
C VAL A 74 -0.55 9.08 -3.03
N GLY A 75 -1.40 10.09 -3.18
CA GLY A 75 -2.48 10.12 -4.16
C GLY A 75 -2.03 9.97 -5.61
N PRO A 76 -1.23 10.93 -6.14
CA PRO A 76 -0.76 10.87 -7.53
C PRO A 76 0.34 9.82 -7.77
N SER A 77 0.92 9.24 -6.72
CA SER A 77 1.90 8.14 -6.80
C SER A 77 1.23 6.80 -6.47
N ASP A 78 1.29 6.37 -5.21
CA ASP A 78 0.97 5.03 -4.74
C ASP A 78 -0.50 4.64 -5.00
N ALA A 79 -1.47 5.52 -4.70
CA ALA A 79 -2.89 5.25 -4.96
C ALA A 79 -3.20 5.15 -6.46
N THR A 80 -2.53 5.95 -7.29
CA THR A 80 -2.66 5.89 -8.76
C THR A 80 -2.05 4.59 -9.28
N ALA A 81 -0.87 4.21 -8.80
CA ALA A 81 -0.22 2.94 -9.15
C ALA A 81 -1.05 1.72 -8.73
N LEU A 82 -1.68 1.78 -7.54
CA LEU A 82 -2.60 0.74 -7.07
C LEU A 82 -3.79 0.59 -8.03
N ALA A 83 -4.44 1.70 -8.38
CA ALA A 83 -5.58 1.69 -9.31
C ALA A 83 -5.21 1.16 -10.70
N LEU A 84 -4.04 1.54 -11.22
CA LEU A 84 -3.52 1.05 -12.50
C LEU A 84 -3.17 -0.43 -12.45
N ALA A 85 -2.47 -0.87 -11.40
CA ALA A 85 -2.10 -2.28 -11.21
C ALA A 85 -3.33 -3.18 -11.04
N HIS A 86 -4.34 -2.70 -10.31
CA HIS A 86 -5.62 -3.39 -10.14
C HIS A 86 -6.32 -3.60 -11.49
N ARG A 87 -6.48 -2.53 -12.29
CA ARG A 87 -7.06 -2.61 -13.64
C ARG A 87 -6.27 -3.54 -14.56
N ALA A 88 -4.94 -3.42 -14.56
CA ALA A 88 -4.06 -4.24 -15.39
C ALA A 88 -4.13 -5.74 -15.01
N ALA A 89 -4.16 -6.05 -13.71
CA ALA A 89 -4.31 -7.41 -13.22
C ALA A 89 -5.64 -8.05 -13.65
N LEU A 90 -6.76 -7.32 -13.56
CA LEU A 90 -8.06 -7.82 -14.02
C LEU A 90 -8.13 -7.99 -15.55
N ALA A 91 -7.42 -7.16 -16.30
CA ALA A 91 -7.34 -7.25 -17.75
C ALA A 91 -6.34 -8.31 -18.25
N GLY A 92 -5.52 -8.89 -17.36
CA GLY A 92 -4.41 -9.76 -17.74
C GLY A 92 -3.29 -9.03 -18.49
N ASP A 93 -3.20 -7.70 -18.35
CA ASP A 93 -2.18 -6.87 -18.99
C ASP A 93 -0.93 -6.78 -18.12
N TRP A 94 -0.13 -7.84 -18.18
CA TRP A 94 1.08 -8.00 -17.36
C TRP A 94 2.19 -7.01 -17.73
N ASP A 95 2.20 -6.51 -18.97
CA ASP A 95 3.17 -5.52 -19.42
C ASP A 95 2.84 -4.14 -18.84
N ALA A 96 1.57 -3.71 -18.90
CA ALA A 96 1.13 -2.46 -18.27
C ALA A 96 1.31 -2.49 -16.74
N LEU A 97 1.09 -3.66 -16.11
CA LEU A 97 1.33 -3.85 -14.69
C LEU A 97 2.82 -3.67 -14.34
N ALA A 98 3.71 -4.33 -15.10
CA ALA A 98 5.15 -4.20 -14.90
C ALA A 98 5.63 -2.75 -15.13
N GLU A 99 5.12 -2.08 -16.17
CA GLU A 99 5.44 -0.68 -16.45
C GLU A 99 4.99 0.26 -15.33
N THR A 100 3.79 0.02 -14.78
CA THR A 100 3.27 0.77 -13.62
C THR A 100 4.20 0.68 -12.43
N ASP A 101 4.67 -0.52 -12.08
CA ASP A 101 5.58 -0.73 -10.95
C ASP A 101 6.96 -0.12 -11.18
N GLN A 102 7.51 -0.27 -12.39
CA GLN A 102 8.76 0.37 -12.77
C GLN A 102 8.67 1.89 -12.66
N ARG A 103 7.60 2.50 -13.17
CA ARG A 103 7.39 3.96 -13.13
C ARG A 103 7.20 4.46 -11.70
N LEU A 104 6.42 3.74 -10.89
CA LEU A 104 6.28 4.04 -9.46
C LEU A 104 7.63 4.00 -8.73
N ASN A 105 8.42 2.96 -8.96
CA ASN A 105 9.71 2.83 -8.32
C ASN A 105 10.68 3.94 -8.75
N ALA A 106 10.70 4.27 -10.04
CA ALA A 106 11.53 5.34 -10.59
C ALA A 106 11.11 6.74 -10.10
N ALA A 107 9.82 6.97 -9.88
CA ALA A 107 9.30 8.25 -9.38
C ALA A 107 9.68 8.52 -7.91
N LYS A 108 9.95 7.49 -7.11
CA LYS A 108 10.40 7.64 -5.71
C LYS A 108 11.88 8.04 -5.70
N LEU A 109 12.18 9.32 -5.43
CA LEU A 109 13.54 9.86 -5.47
C LEU A 109 14.50 9.27 -4.43
N ASN A 110 13.98 9.00 -3.22
CA ASN A 110 14.76 8.50 -2.08
C ASN A 110 14.99 6.98 -2.17
N GLU A 111 16.24 6.53 -1.98
CA GLU A 111 16.59 5.11 -2.10
C GLU A 111 15.99 4.28 -0.97
N GLY A 112 16.02 4.80 0.26
CA GLY A 112 15.37 4.21 1.42
C GLY A 112 13.90 3.96 1.15
N LEU A 113 13.17 4.95 0.63
CA LEU A 113 11.74 4.78 0.28
C LEU A 113 11.52 3.72 -0.80
N ARG A 114 12.38 3.64 -1.83
CA ARG A 114 12.32 2.55 -2.84
C ARG A 114 12.55 1.18 -2.20
N ARG A 115 13.52 1.07 -1.28
CA ARG A 115 13.82 -0.18 -0.57
C ARG A 115 12.68 -0.56 0.38
N ALA A 116 12.10 0.37 1.14
CA ALA A 116 10.90 0.14 1.95
C ALA A 116 9.75 -0.40 1.11
N ALA A 117 9.40 0.34 0.05
CA ALA A 117 8.26 0.01 -0.79
C ALA A 117 8.39 -1.40 -1.40
N THR A 118 9.58 -1.76 -1.87
CA THR A 118 9.83 -3.09 -2.47
C THR A 118 9.91 -4.21 -1.43
N ARG A 119 10.52 -3.98 -0.25
CA ARG A 119 10.51 -4.98 0.82
C ARG A 119 9.09 -5.27 1.31
N THR A 120 8.32 -4.22 1.62
CA THR A 120 6.95 -4.35 2.10
C THR A 120 6.04 -4.95 1.03
N GLY A 121 6.21 -4.56 -0.24
CA GLY A 121 5.42 -5.12 -1.34
C GLY A 121 5.69 -6.60 -1.58
N ARG A 122 6.94 -7.06 -1.46
CA ARG A 122 7.26 -8.49 -1.57
C ARG A 122 6.68 -9.30 -0.41
N GLN A 123 6.79 -8.80 0.83
CA GLN A 123 6.17 -9.46 1.98
C GLN A 123 4.64 -9.53 1.87
N LEU A 124 4.02 -8.45 1.37
CA LEU A 124 2.59 -8.43 1.08
C LEU A 124 2.22 -9.46 -0.01
N LEU A 125 2.99 -9.49 -1.09
CA LEU A 125 2.76 -10.42 -2.21
C LEU A 125 2.89 -11.88 -1.76
N ASP A 126 3.95 -12.21 -1.02
CA ASP A 126 4.18 -13.57 -0.52
C ASP A 126 3.01 -14.04 0.35
N LEU A 127 2.59 -13.22 1.33
CA LEU A 127 1.48 -13.60 2.20
C LEU A 127 0.13 -13.59 1.47
N ALA A 128 -0.10 -12.64 0.55
CA ALA A 128 -1.33 -12.59 -0.24
C ALA A 128 -1.49 -13.84 -1.12
N ARG A 129 -0.41 -14.40 -1.66
CA ARG A 129 -0.44 -15.67 -2.39
C ARG A 129 -0.92 -16.83 -1.52
N GLU A 130 -0.55 -16.84 -0.24
CA GLU A 130 -0.97 -17.88 0.70
C GLU A 130 -2.42 -17.69 1.18
N CYS A 131 -2.84 -16.46 1.50
CA CYS A 131 -4.12 -16.21 2.16
C CYS A 131 -5.27 -15.86 1.20
N VAL A 132 -4.99 -15.17 0.09
CA VAL A 132 -5.97 -14.81 -0.94
C VAL A 132 -5.89 -15.79 -2.10
N GLY A 133 -4.67 -16.02 -2.61
CA GLY A 133 -4.42 -16.83 -3.78
C GLY A 133 -5.00 -16.24 -5.07
N GLY A 134 -4.72 -16.89 -6.20
CA GLY A 134 -5.25 -16.50 -7.51
C GLY A 134 -4.16 -16.22 -8.54
N GLU A 135 -4.52 -16.39 -9.81
CA GLU A 135 -3.60 -16.25 -10.95
C GLU A 135 -2.87 -14.89 -11.00
N PRO A 136 -3.53 -13.73 -10.75
CA PRO A 136 -2.83 -12.45 -10.81
C PRO A 136 -1.66 -12.31 -9.84
N LEU A 137 -1.77 -12.89 -8.65
CA LEU A 137 -0.71 -12.87 -7.63
C LEU A 137 0.49 -13.73 -8.06
N GLU A 138 0.24 -14.90 -8.65
CA GLU A 138 1.29 -15.76 -9.19
C GLU A 138 2.02 -15.10 -10.36
N ARG A 139 1.28 -14.51 -11.31
CA ARG A 139 1.87 -13.80 -12.45
C ARG A 139 2.71 -12.62 -12.01
N TYR A 140 2.24 -11.84 -11.04
CA TYR A 140 3.03 -10.73 -10.53
C TYR A 140 4.28 -11.21 -9.80
N ALA A 141 4.20 -12.29 -9.03
CA ALA A 141 5.38 -12.90 -8.39
C ALA A 141 6.42 -13.38 -9.41
N GLU A 142 5.98 -13.95 -10.53
CA GLU A 142 6.88 -14.30 -11.64
C GLU A 142 7.57 -13.08 -12.24
N LEU A 143 6.85 -11.97 -12.46
CA LEU A 143 7.44 -10.71 -12.95
C LEU A 143 8.48 -10.15 -11.99
N VAL A 144 8.22 -10.21 -10.68
CA VAL A 144 9.15 -9.76 -9.64
C VAL A 144 10.38 -10.66 -9.59
N ALA A 145 10.20 -11.98 -9.64
CA ALA A 145 11.29 -12.96 -9.65
C ALA A 145 12.18 -12.81 -10.90
N ALA A 146 11.56 -12.53 -12.06
CA ALA A 146 12.24 -12.25 -13.31
C ALA A 146 12.86 -10.83 -13.38
N LYS A 147 12.73 -10.02 -12.32
CA LYS A 147 13.20 -8.62 -12.25
C LYS A 147 12.59 -7.71 -13.32
N ARG A 148 11.41 -8.07 -13.84
CA ARG A 148 10.62 -7.23 -14.74
C ARG A 148 9.76 -6.21 -13.98
N ALA A 149 9.47 -6.49 -12.71
CA ALA A 149 8.78 -5.56 -11.82
C ALA A 149 9.55 -5.44 -10.48
N PRO A 150 9.71 -4.23 -9.91
CA PRO A 150 10.36 -4.05 -8.61
C PRO A 150 9.74 -4.81 -7.42
N GLY A 151 8.43 -4.97 -7.41
CA GLY A 151 7.63 -5.52 -6.31
C GLY A 151 7.15 -4.48 -5.30
N SER A 152 6.74 -3.27 -5.74
CA SER A 152 6.37 -2.19 -4.82
C SER A 152 5.04 -2.44 -4.09
N GLN A 153 4.91 -1.98 -2.85
CA GLN A 153 3.74 -2.21 -1.98
C GLN A 153 2.41 -1.83 -2.63
N ALA A 154 2.29 -0.64 -3.21
CA ALA A 154 1.02 -0.20 -3.80
C ALA A 154 0.56 -1.09 -4.98
N VAL A 155 1.52 -1.55 -5.80
CA VAL A 155 1.23 -2.47 -6.91
C VAL A 155 0.85 -3.85 -6.38
N ALA A 156 1.61 -4.38 -5.41
CA ALA A 156 1.28 -5.65 -4.77
C ALA A 156 -0.11 -5.63 -4.12
N ALA A 157 -0.47 -4.53 -3.45
CA ALA A 157 -1.80 -4.32 -2.89
C ALA A 157 -2.88 -4.31 -4.00
N GLY A 158 -2.66 -3.56 -5.08
CA GLY A 158 -3.58 -3.52 -6.22
C GLY A 158 -3.86 -4.89 -6.81
N VAL A 159 -2.81 -5.72 -6.98
CA VAL A 159 -2.92 -7.10 -7.45
C VAL A 159 -3.67 -7.98 -6.44
N ALA A 160 -3.36 -7.87 -5.14
CA ALA A 160 -4.03 -8.64 -4.10
C ALA A 160 -5.52 -8.32 -4.01
N TYR A 161 -5.89 -7.04 -4.08
CA TYR A 161 -7.28 -6.61 -4.12
C TYR A 161 -8.01 -7.08 -5.38
N ALA A 162 -7.35 -7.04 -6.54
CA ALA A 162 -7.91 -7.55 -7.80
C ALA A 162 -8.16 -9.07 -7.73
N ALA A 163 -7.18 -9.84 -7.25
CA ALA A 163 -7.30 -11.28 -7.07
C ALA A 163 -8.43 -11.66 -6.10
N ALA A 164 -8.66 -10.84 -5.07
CA ALA A 164 -9.75 -10.99 -4.12
C ALA A 164 -11.12 -10.50 -4.61
N GLY A 165 -11.22 -9.95 -5.83
CA GLY A 165 -12.46 -9.37 -6.36
C GLY A 165 -12.93 -8.11 -5.65
N VAL A 166 -12.05 -7.39 -4.95
CA VAL A 166 -12.37 -6.09 -4.35
C VAL A 166 -12.41 -5.03 -5.43
N ALA A 167 -13.45 -4.19 -5.45
CA ALA A 167 -13.57 -3.11 -6.43
C ALA A 167 -12.41 -2.09 -6.28
N ALA A 168 -11.95 -1.52 -7.40
CA ALA A 168 -10.79 -0.62 -7.42
C ALA A 168 -10.93 0.57 -6.46
N GLU A 169 -12.12 1.17 -6.39
CA GLU A 169 -12.39 2.27 -5.46
C GLU A 169 -12.20 1.85 -4.00
N GLN A 170 -12.79 0.71 -3.61
CA GLN A 170 -12.65 0.18 -2.26
C GLN A 170 -11.18 -0.19 -1.94
N ALA A 171 -10.45 -0.73 -2.92
CA ALA A 171 -9.04 -1.05 -2.80
C ALA A 171 -8.19 0.21 -2.53
N VAL A 172 -8.37 1.26 -3.34
CA VAL A 172 -7.67 2.54 -3.18
C VAL A 172 -8.01 3.20 -1.84
N VAL A 173 -9.28 3.26 -1.46
CA VAL A 173 -9.71 3.85 -0.18
C VAL A 173 -9.13 3.07 1.01
N SER A 174 -9.11 1.74 0.94
CA SER A 174 -8.55 0.88 1.98
C SER A 174 -7.05 1.14 2.17
N ASP A 175 -6.28 1.20 1.08
CA ASP A 175 -4.84 1.44 1.14
C ASP A 175 -4.50 2.87 1.61
N LEU A 176 -5.26 3.88 1.19
CA LEU A 176 -5.13 5.26 1.70
C LEU A 176 -5.45 5.36 3.20
N PHE A 177 -6.43 4.60 3.68
CA PHE A 177 -6.71 4.48 5.11
C PHE A 177 -5.56 3.79 5.85
N ALA A 178 -5.03 2.68 5.32
CA ALA A 178 -3.88 1.98 5.88
C ALA A 178 -2.67 2.91 6.00
N TYR A 179 -2.37 3.69 4.95
CA TYR A 179 -1.32 4.71 4.98
C TYR A 179 -1.55 5.71 6.11
N SER A 180 -2.77 6.25 6.22
CA SER A 180 -3.15 7.23 7.24
C SER A 180 -3.00 6.65 8.66
N ALA A 181 -3.43 5.40 8.87
CA ALA A 181 -3.30 4.68 10.13
C ALA A 181 -1.82 4.42 10.48
N SER A 182 -1.02 4.01 9.50
CA SER A 182 0.43 3.83 9.67
C SER A 182 1.13 5.15 10.00
N PHE A 183 0.80 6.24 9.31
CA PHE A 183 1.38 7.56 9.52
C PHE A 183 1.05 8.11 10.92
N THR A 184 -0.21 8.01 11.34
CA THR A 184 -0.60 8.41 12.71
C THR A 184 0.03 7.49 13.77
N GLY A 185 0.20 6.19 13.48
CA GLY A 185 0.96 5.26 14.30
C GLY A 185 2.45 5.64 14.43
N ALA A 186 3.06 6.20 13.37
CA ALA A 186 4.39 6.78 13.45
C ALA A 186 4.41 8.06 14.30
N ALA A 187 3.43 8.94 14.13
CA ALA A 187 3.29 10.15 14.95
C ALA A 187 3.18 9.84 16.45
N LEU A 188 2.48 8.77 16.84
CA LEU A 188 2.41 8.29 18.22
C LEU A 188 3.79 7.91 18.77
N ARG A 189 4.55 7.09 18.02
CA ARG A 189 5.91 6.66 18.40
C ARG A 189 6.89 7.82 18.48
N LEU A 190 6.71 8.85 17.65
CA LEU A 190 7.48 10.09 17.66
C LEU A 190 7.01 11.11 18.72
N ARG A 191 5.98 10.78 19.52
CA ARG A 191 5.36 11.67 20.53
C ARG A 191 4.80 12.97 19.95
N LEU A 192 4.38 12.93 18.68
CA LEU A 192 3.71 14.04 18.00
C LEU A 192 2.19 13.99 18.13
N THR A 193 1.62 12.95 18.74
CA THR A 193 0.18 12.86 19.00
C THR A 193 -0.09 11.89 20.16
N ASP A 194 -1.34 11.78 20.57
CA ASP A 194 -1.84 10.78 21.52
C ASP A 194 -2.90 9.89 20.86
N HIS A 195 -3.25 8.77 21.49
CA HIS A 195 -4.18 7.78 20.90
C HIS A 195 -5.55 8.37 20.56
N ARG A 196 -6.05 9.32 21.37
CA ARG A 196 -7.35 9.95 21.14
C ARG A 196 -7.28 10.88 19.93
N LYS A 197 -6.26 11.75 19.87
CA LYS A 197 -6.02 12.65 18.75
C LYS A 197 -5.78 11.89 17.46
N ALA A 198 -5.04 10.78 17.48
CA ALA A 198 -4.84 9.93 16.31
C ALA A 198 -6.18 9.47 15.71
N GLN A 199 -7.13 8.99 16.52
CA GLN A 199 -8.46 8.59 16.05
C GLN A 199 -9.28 9.78 15.51
N VAL A 200 -9.17 10.96 16.14
CA VAL A 200 -9.79 12.19 15.62
C VAL A 200 -9.23 12.57 14.25
N VAL A 201 -7.91 12.46 14.06
CA VAL A 201 -7.24 12.72 12.77
C VAL A 201 -7.70 11.72 11.71
N LEU A 202 -7.74 10.42 12.02
CA LEU A 202 -8.21 9.39 11.09
C LEU A 202 -9.68 9.59 10.69
N ARG A 203 -10.53 10.04 11.61
CA ARG A 203 -11.91 10.39 11.24
C ARG A 203 -11.97 11.66 10.38
N GLY A 204 -11.15 12.65 10.69
CA GLY A 204 -11.12 13.95 10.00
C GLY A 204 -10.52 13.90 8.60
N ILE A 205 -9.69 12.91 8.28
CA ILE A 205 -9.02 12.80 6.97
C ILE A 205 -9.91 12.19 5.88
N ALA A 206 -11.06 11.61 6.25
CA ALA A 206 -11.94 10.89 5.31
C ALA A 206 -12.32 11.69 4.04
N PRO A 207 -12.65 12.99 4.10
CA PRO A 207 -12.93 13.78 2.89
C PRO A 207 -11.73 13.90 1.96
N VAL A 208 -10.50 13.95 2.50
CA VAL A 208 -9.27 13.99 1.69
C VAL A 208 -9.01 12.63 1.06
N VAL A 209 -9.28 11.53 1.77
CA VAL A 209 -9.17 10.17 1.21
C VAL A 209 -10.15 10.00 0.05
N GLU A 210 -11.39 10.44 0.19
CA GLU A 210 -12.41 10.40 -0.88
C GLU A 210 -11.97 11.23 -2.10
N GLU A 211 -11.54 12.48 -1.88
CA GLU A 211 -11.00 13.38 -2.91
C GLU A 211 -9.86 12.71 -3.70
N VAL A 212 -8.87 12.18 -2.97
CA VAL A 212 -7.66 11.60 -3.52
C VAL A 212 -7.94 10.27 -4.23
N ALA A 213 -8.79 9.41 -3.67
CA ALA A 213 -9.19 8.14 -4.28
C ALA A 213 -9.89 8.39 -5.62
N GLY A 214 -10.86 9.32 -5.64
CA GLY A 214 -11.55 9.69 -6.88
C GLY A 214 -10.60 10.21 -7.95
N ALA A 215 -9.58 11.00 -7.57
CA ALA A 215 -8.56 11.47 -8.50
C ALA A 215 -7.65 10.32 -9.01
N ALA A 216 -7.21 9.43 -8.11
CA ALA A 216 -6.34 8.30 -8.46
C ALA A 216 -7.00 7.33 -9.46
N LEU A 217 -8.30 7.07 -9.32
CA LEU A 217 -9.05 6.19 -10.23
C LEU A 217 -9.18 6.75 -11.66
N ARG A 218 -9.02 8.07 -11.84
CA ARG A 218 -9.13 8.74 -13.15
C ARG A 218 -7.78 9.03 -13.81
N ARG A 219 -6.68 8.90 -13.08
CA ARG A 219 -5.34 9.17 -13.58
C ARG A 219 -4.86 8.03 -14.47
N GLU A 220 -4.07 8.40 -15.46
CA GLU A 220 -3.41 7.46 -16.35
C GLU A 220 -1.92 7.34 -15.97
N LEU A 221 -1.23 6.38 -16.56
CA LEU A 221 0.19 6.13 -16.26
C LEU A 221 1.08 7.37 -16.45
N ALA A 222 0.74 8.24 -17.39
CA ALA A 222 1.45 9.49 -17.65
C ALA A 222 1.39 10.47 -16.46
N ASP A 223 0.31 10.42 -15.68
CA ASP A 223 0.07 11.28 -14.51
C ASP A 223 0.72 10.74 -13.23
N LEU A 224 1.33 9.54 -13.29
CA LEU A 224 1.94 8.90 -12.13
C LEU A 224 3.17 9.69 -11.69
N GLY A 225 3.08 10.26 -10.49
CA GLY A 225 4.17 10.98 -9.84
C GLY A 225 3.67 12.04 -8.87
N GLY A 226 4.30 12.14 -7.70
CA GLY A 226 4.06 13.20 -6.73
C GLY A 226 5.03 14.37 -6.87
N CYS A 227 4.71 15.49 -6.23
CA CYS A 227 5.62 16.63 -6.12
C CYS A 227 5.62 17.13 -4.66
N VAL A 228 6.60 16.67 -3.89
CA VAL A 228 6.74 16.99 -2.46
C VAL A 228 8.20 17.29 -2.10
N PRO A 229 8.80 18.36 -2.67
CA PRO A 229 10.23 18.63 -2.53
C PRO A 229 10.70 18.73 -1.08
N MET A 230 9.86 19.28 -0.19
CA MET A 230 10.17 19.31 1.24
C MET A 230 10.19 17.92 1.86
N ALA A 231 9.24 17.05 1.52
CA ALA A 231 9.21 15.68 2.05
C ALA A 231 10.37 14.84 1.51
N ASP A 232 10.76 15.07 0.25
CA ASP A 232 11.93 14.43 -0.36
C ASP A 232 13.22 14.82 0.37
N VAL A 233 13.39 16.12 0.67
CA VAL A 233 14.54 16.62 1.45
C VAL A 233 14.54 16.04 2.86
N MET A 234 13.40 16.01 3.55
CA MET A 234 13.32 15.47 4.91
C MET A 234 13.61 13.96 4.95
N SER A 235 13.11 13.21 3.97
CA SER A 235 13.39 11.77 3.83
C SER A 235 14.87 11.52 3.51
N GLY A 236 15.48 12.33 2.64
CA GLY A 236 16.91 12.26 2.35
C GLY A 236 17.80 12.60 3.55
N ARG A 237 17.36 13.52 4.42
CA ARG A 237 18.05 13.81 5.69
C ARG A 237 17.99 12.62 6.65
N HIS A 238 16.84 11.94 6.73
CA HIS A 238 16.67 10.77 7.58
C HIS A 238 17.64 9.62 7.21
N GLU A 239 17.93 9.40 5.91
CA GLU A 239 18.94 8.41 5.50
C GLU A 239 20.34 8.65 6.10
N ARG A 240 20.67 9.91 6.42
CA ARG A 240 21.97 10.32 6.96
C ARG A 240 21.94 10.61 8.47
N ALA A 241 20.83 10.35 9.16
CA ALA A 241 20.68 10.65 10.58
C ALA A 241 21.48 9.67 11.46
N GLU A 242 22.14 10.20 12.50
CA GLU A 242 22.96 9.40 13.45
C GLU A 242 22.13 8.43 14.30
N ALA A 243 20.86 8.75 14.56
CA ALA A 243 19.92 7.90 15.27
C ALA A 243 18.60 7.80 14.49
N ARG A 244 18.05 6.59 14.40
CA ARG A 244 16.83 6.28 13.63
C ARG A 244 15.93 5.34 14.44
N LEU A 245 14.68 5.71 14.60
CA LEU A 245 13.65 4.91 15.27
C LEU A 245 12.89 4.02 14.28
N PHE A 246 12.89 4.37 12.98
CA PHE A 246 12.11 3.66 11.96
C PHE A 246 13.00 3.03 10.89
N ALA A 247 12.53 1.92 10.34
CA ALA A 247 13.16 1.33 9.17
C ALA A 247 12.92 2.20 7.93
N THR A 248 13.95 2.30 7.08
CA THR A 248 13.86 2.81 5.69
C THR A 248 13.91 1.62 4.75
#